data_AF-A0A124HDF0-F1
#
_entry.id   AF-A0A124HDF0-F1
#
_cell.length_a   1.000
_cell.length_b   1.000
_cell.length_c   1.000
_cell.angle_alpha   90.00
_cell.angle_beta   90.00
_cell.angle_gamma   90.00
#
_symmetry.space_group_name_H-M   'P 1'
#
loop_
_entity.id
_entity.type
_entity.pdbx_description
1 polymer ?
#
loop_
_entity_poly.entity_id
_entity_poly.type
_entity_poly.pdbx_seq_one_letter_code
_entity_poly.pdbx_strand_id
1 'polypeptide(L)'
;MNLTIRVPFGGNWRIRHYGLPLITAALGAYTAAMWALPPSHNWQGRAVRLTALTAIAAGTFLAQAHEQGTLCERCGQLPEDVEARARRRRPLLAWDHITRGTQRRHRVSEAIFWALVIGPMLAPAAWGPALATAGFAWVTTDLWATRMHNRLAWWCPWCRRGGDDENTPAPEPRIPLAA
;
A
#
# COMPACT_ATOMS: atom_id res chain seq x y z
N MET A 1 29.82 10.18 -9.73
CA MET A 1 28.92 11.18 -9.08
C MET A 1 28.31 10.54 -7.84
N ASN A 2 28.59 11.05 -6.65
CA ASN A 2 27.95 10.57 -5.43
C ASN A 2 26.51 11.08 -5.38
N LEU A 3 25.54 10.20 -5.62
CA LEU A 3 24.12 10.54 -5.53
C LEU A 3 23.74 10.59 -4.05
N THR A 4 23.83 11.77 -3.45
CA THR A 4 23.37 12.03 -2.09
C THR A 4 21.85 12.11 -2.13
N ILE A 5 21.17 11.00 -1.82
CA ILE A 5 19.72 10.99 -1.63
C ILE A 5 19.45 11.88 -0.41
N ARG A 6 19.00 13.13 -0.64
CA ARG A 6 18.47 13.97 0.44
C ARG A 6 17.17 13.35 0.90
N VAL A 7 17.24 12.61 2.01
CA VAL A 7 16.05 12.26 2.78
C VAL A 7 15.58 13.59 3.40
N PRO A 8 14.38 14.10 3.11
CA PRO A 8 13.82 15.24 3.83
C PRO A 8 13.59 14.78 5.26
N PHE A 9 14.57 15.07 6.12
CA PHE A 9 14.52 14.82 7.54
C PHE A 9 13.52 15.78 8.17
N GLY A 10 12.46 15.22 8.75
CA GLY A 10 11.40 15.95 9.43
C GLY A 10 10.16 15.10 9.72
N GLY A 11 9.98 13.98 9.03
CA GLY A 11 8.88 13.04 9.29
C GLY A 11 9.25 11.98 10.34
N ASN A 12 8.37 11.74 11.30
CA ASN A 12 8.52 10.67 12.31
C ASN A 12 8.64 9.29 11.63
N TRP A 13 9.83 8.71 11.60
CA TRP A 13 10.12 7.42 10.96
C TRP A 13 9.20 6.28 11.43
N ARG A 14 8.71 6.36 12.68
CA ARG A 14 7.78 5.38 13.25
C ARG A 14 6.48 5.35 12.45
N ILE A 15 5.96 6.50 12.05
CA ILE A 15 4.72 6.58 11.25
C ILE A 15 4.93 5.92 9.88
N ARG A 16 6.08 6.13 9.22
CA ARG A 16 6.39 5.50 7.93
C ARG A 16 6.62 3.99 8.03
N HIS A 17 7.18 3.54 9.14
CA HIS A 17 7.48 2.13 9.33
C HIS A 17 6.25 1.33 9.76
N TYR A 18 5.51 1.84 10.74
CA TYR A 18 4.38 1.17 11.37
C TYR A 18 3.01 1.56 10.80
N GLY A 19 2.92 2.61 9.97
CA GLY A 19 1.66 3.07 9.38
C GLY A 19 0.96 1.99 8.57
N LEU A 20 1.66 1.31 7.67
CA LEU A 20 1.06 0.23 6.88
C LEU A 20 0.58 -0.96 7.74
N PRO A 21 1.39 -1.51 8.68
CA PRO A 21 0.90 -2.53 9.62
C PRO A 21 -0.33 -2.07 10.42
N LEU A 22 -0.34 -0.84 10.92
CA LEU A 22 -1.48 -0.29 11.68
C LEU A 22 -2.75 -0.18 10.82
N ILE A 23 -2.63 0.33 9.60
CA ILE A 23 -3.74 0.40 8.65
C ILE A 23 -4.25 -1.00 8.32
N THR A 24 -3.34 -1.95 8.06
CA THR A 24 -3.69 -3.35 7.79
C THR A 24 -4.44 -3.98 8.97
N ALA A 25 -3.98 -3.73 10.20
CA ALA A 25 -4.64 -4.22 11.41
C ALA A 25 -6.02 -3.59 11.62
N ALA A 26 -6.15 -2.27 11.43
CA ALA A 26 -7.42 -1.57 11.54
C ALA A 26 -8.45 -2.05 10.50
N LEU A 27 -8.00 -2.22 9.26
CA LEU A 27 -8.77 -2.82 8.17
C LEU A 27 -9.22 -4.24 8.53
N GLY A 28 -8.34 -5.07 9.10
CA GLY A 28 -8.65 -6.45 9.47
C GLY A 28 -9.66 -6.52 10.62
N ALA A 29 -9.51 -5.65 11.63
CA ALA A 29 -10.46 -5.51 12.73
C ALA A 29 -11.85 -5.08 12.22
N TYR A 30 -11.90 -4.13 11.28
CA TYR A 30 -13.15 -3.72 10.63
C TYR A 30 -13.82 -4.88 9.89
N THR A 31 -13.07 -5.63 9.09
CA THR A 31 -13.61 -6.81 8.38
C THR A 31 -14.10 -7.88 9.36
N ALA A 32 -13.36 -8.16 10.44
CA ALA A 32 -13.79 -9.09 11.47
C ALA A 32 -15.09 -8.63 12.16
N ALA A 33 -15.24 -7.33 12.43
CA ALA A 33 -16.46 -6.77 13.00
C ALA A 33 -17.67 -6.93 12.06
N MET A 34 -17.47 -6.86 10.74
CA MET A 34 -18.53 -7.11 9.76
C MET A 34 -19.03 -8.57 9.75
N TRP A 35 -18.18 -9.52 10.15
CA TRP A 35 -18.56 -10.92 10.32
C TRP A 35 -19.19 -11.19 11.70
N ALA A 36 -18.69 -10.55 12.75
CA ALA A 36 -19.10 -10.81 14.12
C ALA A 36 -20.42 -10.12 14.51
N LEU A 37 -20.74 -8.98 13.90
CA LEU A 37 -21.92 -8.19 14.25
C LEU A 37 -23.07 -8.49 13.28
N PRO A 38 -24.30 -8.72 13.78
CA PRO A 38 -25.45 -8.88 12.92
C PRO A 38 -25.62 -7.65 12.03
N PRO A 39 -26.14 -7.82 10.80
CA PRO A 39 -26.45 -6.70 9.93
C PRO A 39 -27.45 -5.78 10.62
N SER A 40 -26.96 -4.64 11.12
CA SER A 40 -27.79 -3.63 11.76
C SER A 40 -28.61 -2.93 10.67
N HIS A 41 -29.91 -3.22 10.60
CA HIS A 41 -30.82 -2.51 9.72
C HIS A 41 -31.11 -1.07 10.21
N ASN A 42 -30.73 -0.75 11.45
CA ASN A 42 -30.86 0.58 12.01
C ASN A 42 -29.78 1.55 11.49
N TRP A 43 -30.09 2.84 11.54
CA TRP A 43 -29.20 3.90 11.07
C TRP A 43 -27.92 4.03 11.91
N GLN A 44 -27.97 3.66 13.20
CA GLN A 44 -26.84 3.74 14.13
C GLN A 44 -25.69 2.83 13.70
N GLY A 45 -25.97 1.56 13.40
CA GLY A 45 -24.92 0.64 12.97
C GLY A 45 -24.39 0.94 11.57
N ARG A 46 -25.22 1.52 10.68
CA ARG A 46 -24.74 2.08 9.41
C ARG A 46 -23.79 3.26 9.64
N ALA A 47 -24.12 4.18 10.55
CA ALA A 47 -23.30 5.33 10.90
C ALA A 47 -21.94 4.89 11.48
N VAL A 48 -21.91 3.94 12.40
CA VAL A 48 -20.66 3.39 12.97
C VAL A 48 -19.77 2.78 11.89
N ARG A 49 -20.35 1.98 10.99
CA ARG A 49 -19.60 1.38 9.86
C ARG A 49 -19.05 2.46 8.92
N LEU A 50 -19.85 3.49 8.61
CA LEU A 50 -19.42 4.62 7.78
C LEU A 50 -18.26 5.36 8.43
N THR A 51 -18.37 5.71 9.71
CA THR A 51 -17.30 6.41 10.44
C THR A 51 -16.00 5.59 10.45
N ALA A 52 -16.09 4.28 10.70
CA ALA A 52 -14.92 3.40 10.67
C ALA A 52 -14.28 3.34 9.28
N LEU A 53 -15.08 3.18 8.22
CA LEU A 53 -14.61 3.19 6.84
C LEU A 53 -13.95 4.52 6.47
N THR A 54 -14.56 5.65 6.81
CA THR A 54 -14.00 6.98 6.53
C THR A 54 -12.68 7.19 7.26
N ALA A 55 -12.58 6.79 8.52
CA ALA A 55 -11.34 6.89 9.30
C ALA A 55 -10.22 6.03 8.67
N ILE A 56 -10.55 4.82 8.23
CA ILE A 56 -9.61 3.92 7.54
C ILE A 56 -9.18 4.50 6.19
N ALA A 57 -10.12 5.03 5.39
CA ALA A 57 -9.83 5.63 4.09
C ALA A 57 -8.93 6.86 4.25
N ALA A 58 -9.23 7.73 5.22
CA ALA A 58 -8.40 8.88 5.55
C ALA A 58 -6.99 8.47 6.01
N GLY A 59 -6.88 7.47 6.90
CA GLY A 59 -5.60 6.94 7.35
C GLY A 59 -4.78 6.34 6.19
N THR A 60 -5.44 5.64 5.28
CA THR A 60 -4.82 5.06 4.07
C THR A 60 -4.30 6.14 3.13
N PHE A 61 -5.11 7.18 2.87
CA PHE A 61 -4.71 8.31 2.05
C PHE A 61 -3.51 9.06 2.66
N LEU A 62 -3.55 9.33 3.97
CA LEU A 62 -2.45 9.99 4.68
C LEU A 62 -1.18 9.16 4.63
N ALA A 63 -1.26 7.84 4.81
CA ALA A 63 -0.10 6.96 4.71
C ALA A 63 0.49 6.95 3.29
N GLN A 64 -0.36 6.88 2.25
CA GLN A 64 0.09 6.94 0.86
C GLN A 64 0.75 8.29 0.54
N ALA A 65 0.12 9.41 0.90
CA ALA A 65 0.68 10.75 0.71
C ALA A 65 2.03 10.91 1.43
N HIS A 66 2.17 10.31 2.61
CA HIS A 66 3.40 10.36 3.39
C HIS A 66 4.49 9.38 2.90
N GLU A 67 4.13 8.36 2.12
CA GLU A 67 5.06 7.42 1.46
C GLU A 67 5.53 7.89 0.08
N GLN A 68 4.91 8.93 -0.51
CA GLN A 68 5.34 9.46 -1.80
C GLN A 68 6.76 10.04 -1.72
N GLY A 69 7.68 9.41 -2.47
CA GLY A 69 8.94 9.99 -2.88
C GLY A 69 10.16 9.68 -2.01
N THR A 70 10.04 9.06 -0.82
CA THR A 70 11.23 8.83 0.03
C THR A 70 11.15 7.54 0.84
N LEU A 71 12.18 6.69 0.69
CA LEU A 71 12.39 5.56 1.60
C LEU A 71 12.79 6.09 2.99
N CYS A 72 12.27 5.47 4.04
CA CYS A 72 12.77 5.72 5.40
C CYS A 72 14.24 5.27 5.50
N GLU A 73 15.06 5.86 6.37
CA GLU A 73 16.48 5.47 6.52
C GLU A 73 16.65 3.95 6.74
N ARG A 74 15.81 3.38 7.60
CA ARG A 74 15.75 1.94 7.89
C ARG A 74 15.28 1.09 6.71
N CYS A 75 14.59 1.72 5.76
CA CYS A 75 14.07 1.10 4.54
C CYS A 75 15.05 1.26 3.36
N GLY A 76 15.98 2.21 3.45
CA GLY A 76 17.05 2.46 2.48
C GLY A 76 18.26 1.54 2.66
N GLN A 77 18.39 0.88 3.82
CA GLN A 77 19.29 -0.25 4.02
C GLN A 77 18.76 -1.46 3.27
N LEU A 78 19.15 -1.54 2.01
CA LEU A 78 18.80 -2.61 1.10
C LEU A 78 19.70 -3.82 1.39
N PRO A 79 19.13 -5.01 1.65
CA PRO A 79 19.91 -6.23 1.87
C PRO A 79 20.77 -6.62 0.66
N GLU A 80 21.79 -7.44 0.85
CA GLU A 80 22.61 -7.93 -0.28
C GLU A 80 21.79 -8.75 -1.31
N ASP A 81 20.66 -9.34 -0.91
CA ASP A 81 19.81 -10.18 -1.76
C ASP A 81 18.64 -9.45 -2.45
N VAL A 82 18.71 -8.12 -2.64
CA VAL A 82 17.59 -7.30 -3.15
C VAL A 82 17.08 -7.76 -4.51
N GLU A 83 17.96 -8.12 -5.43
CA GLU A 83 17.56 -8.59 -6.76
C GLU A 83 16.77 -9.92 -6.67
N ALA A 84 17.23 -10.84 -5.82
CA ALA A 84 16.51 -12.08 -5.54
C ALA A 84 15.14 -11.79 -4.87
N ARG A 85 15.06 -10.80 -3.98
CA ARG A 85 13.79 -10.34 -3.39
C ARG A 85 12.85 -9.73 -4.43
N ALA A 86 13.36 -8.94 -5.36
CA ALA A 86 12.58 -8.37 -6.46
C ALA A 86 12.00 -9.47 -7.34
N ARG A 87 12.81 -10.48 -7.69
CA ARG A 87 12.33 -11.69 -8.40
C ARG A 87 11.21 -12.41 -7.63
N ARG A 88 11.39 -12.65 -6.32
CA ARG A 88 10.37 -13.31 -5.48
C ARG A 88 9.08 -12.49 -5.34
N ARG A 89 9.18 -11.15 -5.38
CA ARG A 89 8.03 -10.24 -5.26
C ARG A 89 7.49 -9.73 -6.59
N ARG A 90 7.91 -10.35 -7.71
CA ARG A 90 7.47 -9.99 -9.07
C ARG A 90 5.95 -9.92 -9.23
N PRO A 91 5.11 -10.78 -8.61
CA PRO A 91 3.65 -10.65 -8.70
C PRO A 91 3.11 -9.35 -8.09
N LEU A 92 3.64 -8.91 -6.94
CA LEU A 92 3.23 -7.66 -6.30
C LEU A 92 3.67 -6.43 -7.11
N LEU A 93 4.88 -6.50 -7.69
CA LEU A 93 5.36 -5.46 -8.60
C LEU A 93 4.49 -5.38 -9.86
N ALA A 94 4.12 -6.53 -10.43
CA ALA A 94 3.20 -6.59 -11.57
C ALA A 94 1.83 -6.00 -11.21
N TRP A 95 1.31 -6.31 -10.02
CA TRP A 95 0.05 -5.76 -9.54
C TRP A 95 0.05 -4.23 -9.50
N ASP A 96 1.10 -3.62 -8.97
CA ASP A 96 1.23 -2.16 -8.94
C ASP A 96 1.21 -1.57 -10.36
N HIS A 97 1.89 -2.19 -11.32
CA HIS A 97 1.84 -1.76 -12.73
C HIS A 97 0.48 -1.99 -13.41
N ILE A 98 -0.23 -3.05 -13.05
CA ILE A 98 -1.58 -3.31 -13.57
C ILE A 98 -2.56 -2.28 -13.04
N THR A 99 -2.45 -1.91 -11.77
CA THR A 99 -3.37 -0.98 -11.11
C THR A 99 -3.01 0.48 -11.35
N ARG A 100 -1.74 0.83 -11.55
CA ARG A 100 -1.25 2.21 -11.60
C ARG A 100 -0.47 2.57 -12.87
N GLY A 101 -0.22 1.62 -13.77
CA GLY A 101 0.64 1.83 -14.94
C GLY A 101 0.11 2.82 -15.98
N THR A 102 -1.18 3.13 -15.99
CA THR A 102 -1.75 4.23 -16.78
C THR A 102 -2.81 4.97 -15.96
N GLN A 103 -3.05 6.25 -16.29
CA GLN A 103 -4.10 7.04 -15.61
C GLN A 103 -5.47 6.36 -15.69
N ARG A 104 -5.79 5.72 -16.83
CA ARG A 104 -7.03 4.97 -17.01
C ARG A 104 -7.11 3.76 -16.07
N ARG A 105 -6.04 2.97 -15.97
CA ARG A 105 -5.97 1.81 -15.05
C ARG A 105 -6.10 2.23 -13.59
N HIS A 106 -5.47 3.35 -13.23
CA HIS A 106 -5.58 3.91 -11.89
C HIS A 106 -7.02 4.28 -11.54
N ARG A 107 -7.73 4.99 -12.42
CA ARG A 107 -9.15 5.32 -12.22
C ARG A 107 -10.04 4.09 -12.11
N VAL A 108 -9.77 3.04 -12.88
CA VAL A 108 -10.52 1.76 -12.78
C VAL A 108 -10.25 1.09 -11.44
N SER A 109 -9.00 1.02 -11.00
CA SER A 109 -8.63 0.48 -9.69
C SER A 109 -9.29 1.24 -8.54
N GLU A 110 -9.31 2.57 -8.63
CA GLU A 110 -9.97 3.44 -7.65
C GLU A 110 -11.50 3.24 -7.64
N ALA A 111 -12.12 3.09 -8.82
CA ALA A 111 -13.55 2.77 -8.91
C ALA A 111 -13.87 1.41 -8.29
N ILE A 112 -13.05 0.39 -8.51
CA ILE A 112 -13.18 -0.95 -7.88
C ILE A 112 -13.05 -0.81 -6.36
N PHE A 113 -12.07 -0.05 -5.89
CA PHE A 113 -11.89 0.22 -4.46
C PHE A 113 -13.14 0.83 -3.83
N TRP A 114 -13.68 1.91 -4.42
CA TRP A 114 -14.89 2.55 -3.91
C TRP A 114 -16.10 1.63 -3.99
N ALA A 115 -16.23 0.83 -5.04
CA ALA A 115 -17.27 -0.18 -5.15
C ALA A 115 -17.18 -1.25 -4.03
N LEU A 116 -15.97 -1.67 -3.65
CA LEU A 116 -15.76 -2.63 -2.57
C LEU A 116 -15.94 -2.01 -1.16
N VAL A 117 -15.75 -0.70 -1.02
CA VAL A 117 -15.96 0.03 0.25
C VAL A 117 -17.43 0.39 0.45
N ILE A 118 -18.09 0.90 -0.58
CA ILE A 118 -19.49 1.35 -0.54
C ILE A 118 -20.44 0.16 -0.76
N GLY A 119 -20.05 -0.80 -1.59
CA GLY A 119 -20.82 -2.00 -1.93
C GLY A 119 -21.40 -2.73 -0.71
N PRO A 120 -20.63 -3.03 0.34
CA PRO A 120 -21.15 -3.65 1.57
C PRO A 120 -22.29 -2.89 2.27
N MET A 121 -22.43 -1.58 2.01
CA MET A 121 -23.47 -0.73 2.60
C MET A 121 -24.77 -0.76 1.80
N LEU A 122 -24.65 -1.01 0.49
CA LEU A 122 -25.77 -1.06 -0.45
C LEU A 122 -26.21 -2.49 -0.76
N ALA A 123 -25.32 -3.46 -0.56
CA ALA A 123 -25.56 -4.86 -0.84
C ALA A 123 -26.54 -5.48 0.16
N PRO A 124 -27.29 -6.52 -0.26
CA PRO A 124 -28.06 -7.33 0.67
C PRO A 124 -27.18 -7.86 1.80
N ALA A 125 -27.74 -8.02 2.99
CA ALA A 125 -27.03 -8.41 4.20
C ALA A 125 -26.15 -9.67 4.03
N ALA A 126 -26.57 -10.60 3.16
CA ALA A 126 -25.83 -11.83 2.88
C ALA A 126 -24.46 -11.60 2.20
N TRP A 127 -24.30 -10.50 1.45
CA TRP A 127 -23.11 -10.21 0.65
C TRP A 127 -22.16 -9.20 1.30
N GLY A 128 -22.64 -8.44 2.28
CA GLY A 128 -21.88 -7.40 2.95
C GLY A 128 -20.51 -7.85 3.49
N PRO A 129 -20.43 -8.94 4.27
CA PRO A 129 -19.15 -9.43 4.81
C PRO A 129 -18.19 -9.91 3.72
N ALA A 130 -18.69 -10.59 2.69
CA ALA A 130 -17.87 -11.06 1.56
C ALA A 130 -17.27 -9.89 0.77
N LEU A 131 -18.09 -8.88 0.45
CA LEU A 131 -17.62 -7.66 -0.23
C LEU A 131 -16.62 -6.88 0.63
N ALA A 132 -16.85 -6.78 1.94
CA ALA A 132 -15.91 -6.13 2.86
C ALA A 132 -14.57 -6.89 2.94
N THR A 133 -14.61 -8.23 2.88
CA THR A 133 -13.41 -9.08 2.85
C THR A 133 -12.65 -8.92 1.53
N ALA A 134 -13.36 -8.87 0.40
CA ALA A 134 -12.75 -8.59 -0.90
C ALA A 134 -12.13 -7.20 -0.95
N GLY A 135 -12.81 -6.18 -0.41
CA GLY A 135 -12.28 -4.83 -0.25
C GLY A 135 -11.02 -4.79 0.61
N PHE A 136 -11.02 -5.48 1.75
CA PHE A 136 -9.85 -5.64 2.58
C PHE A 136 -8.65 -6.24 1.82
N ALA A 137 -8.86 -7.38 1.15
CA ALA A 137 -7.82 -8.05 0.39
C ALA A 137 -7.28 -7.15 -0.74
N TRP A 138 -8.16 -6.43 -1.43
CA TRP A 138 -7.78 -5.48 -2.48
C TRP A 138 -6.89 -4.35 -1.94
N VAL A 139 -7.36 -3.64 -0.91
CA VAL A 139 -6.64 -2.48 -0.33
C VAL A 139 -5.30 -2.89 0.24
N THR A 140 -5.27 -3.98 0.99
CA THR A 140 -4.01 -4.46 1.57
C THR A 140 -3.04 -4.87 0.47
N THR A 141 -3.48 -5.60 -0.54
CA THR A 141 -2.64 -5.97 -1.69
C THR A 141 -2.12 -4.75 -2.42
N ASP A 142 -2.97 -3.75 -2.70
CA ASP A 142 -2.57 -2.52 -3.38
C ASP A 142 -1.54 -1.72 -2.57
N LEU A 143 -1.77 -1.54 -1.26
CA LEU A 143 -0.84 -0.84 -0.38
C LEU A 143 0.51 -1.57 -0.28
N TRP A 144 0.49 -2.90 -0.15
CA TRP A 144 1.71 -3.70 -0.12
C TRP A 144 2.44 -3.68 -1.46
N ALA A 145 1.71 -3.75 -2.57
CA ALA A 145 2.26 -3.65 -3.91
C ALA A 145 2.95 -2.30 -4.12
N THR A 146 2.29 -1.19 -3.78
CA THR A 146 2.87 0.15 -3.88
C THR A 146 4.07 0.33 -2.97
N ARG A 147 4.00 -0.12 -1.72
CA ARG A 147 5.15 -0.04 -0.80
C ARG A 147 6.34 -0.86 -1.31
N MET A 148 6.09 -2.07 -1.83
CA MET A 148 7.14 -2.91 -2.41
C MET A 148 7.70 -2.30 -3.69
N HIS A 149 6.84 -1.74 -4.53
CA HIS A 149 7.24 -1.08 -5.74
C HIS A 149 8.12 0.14 -5.44
N ASN A 150 7.73 1.01 -4.51
CA ASN A 150 8.56 2.15 -4.09
C ASN A 150 9.93 1.72 -3.53
N ARG A 151 9.99 0.58 -2.84
CA ARG A 151 11.26 0.00 -2.30
C ARG A 151 12.14 -0.62 -3.37
N LEU A 152 11.53 -1.28 -4.34
CA LEU A 152 12.21 -2.09 -5.34
C LEU A 152 12.18 -1.44 -6.73
N ALA A 153 11.82 -0.15 -6.82
CA ALA A 153 11.62 0.55 -8.09
C ALA A 153 12.86 0.50 -8.99
N TRP A 154 14.06 0.53 -8.39
CA TRP A 154 15.35 0.41 -9.09
C TRP A 154 15.62 -0.99 -9.66
N TRP A 155 14.97 -2.03 -9.13
CA TRP A 155 15.08 -3.43 -9.60
C TRP A 155 13.78 -3.93 -10.23
N CYS A 156 12.81 -3.05 -10.46
CA CYS A 156 11.53 -3.41 -11.04
C CYS A 156 11.69 -3.52 -12.57
N PRO A 157 11.38 -4.66 -13.19
CA PRO A 157 11.64 -4.89 -14.62
C PRO A 157 10.76 -4.05 -15.55
N TRP A 158 9.70 -3.41 -15.02
CA TRP A 158 8.78 -2.58 -15.78
C TRP A 158 8.98 -1.07 -15.55
N CYS A 159 9.79 -0.68 -14.55
CA CYS A 159 10.09 0.71 -14.28
C CYS A 159 11.45 1.09 -14.87
N ARG A 160 11.43 2.14 -15.71
CA ARG A 160 12.57 2.68 -16.45
C ARG A 160 13.76 3.17 -15.60
N ARG A 161 13.65 3.17 -14.26
CA ARG A 161 14.75 3.49 -13.33
C ARG A 161 15.75 2.34 -13.13
N GLY A 162 15.57 1.20 -13.79
CA GLY A 162 16.52 0.08 -13.74
C GLY A 162 16.68 -0.67 -15.06
N GLY A 163 16.50 -0.02 -16.23
CA GLY A 163 16.54 -0.77 -17.49
C GLY A 163 16.71 -0.06 -18.84
N ASP A 164 16.62 1.27 -18.97
CA ASP A 164 16.78 1.93 -20.29
C ASP A 164 17.99 2.88 -20.38
N ASP A 165 18.73 3.07 -19.29
CA ASP A 165 20.09 3.61 -19.33
C ASP A 165 20.98 2.61 -18.63
N GLU A 166 21.64 1.74 -19.40
CA GLU A 166 22.64 0.80 -18.90
C GLU A 166 23.76 1.49 -18.09
N ASN A 167 23.88 2.82 -18.16
CA ASN A 167 24.91 3.60 -17.46
C ASN A 167 24.47 4.26 -16.16
N THR A 168 23.21 4.11 -15.71
CA THR A 168 22.86 4.56 -14.36
C THR A 168 23.08 3.41 -13.37
N PRO A 169 24.21 3.38 -12.63
CA PRO A 169 24.46 2.29 -11.69
C PRO A 169 23.33 2.25 -10.66
N ALA A 170 22.82 1.04 -10.41
CA ALA A 170 21.93 0.80 -9.29
C ALA A 170 22.60 1.33 -8.01
N PRO A 171 21.85 1.97 -7.10
CA PRO A 171 22.44 2.44 -5.86
C PRO A 171 23.08 1.25 -5.13
N GLU A 172 24.40 1.31 -4.93
CA GLU A 172 25.13 0.28 -4.19
C GLU A 172 24.53 0.16 -2.77
N PRO A 173 24.35 -1.06 -2.26
CA PRO A 173 23.94 -1.27 -0.88
C PRO A 173 24.95 -0.58 0.04
N ARG A 174 24.57 0.54 0.67
CA ARG A 174 25.44 1.17 1.67
C ARG A 174 25.34 0.35 2.94
N ILE A 175 26.34 -0.51 3.18
CA ILE A 175 26.57 -1.08 4.50
C ILE A 175 26.91 0.12 5.40
N PRO A 176 26.16 0.39 6.49
CA PRO A 176 26.59 1.37 7.45
C PRO A 176 27.94 0.90 8.00
N LEU A 177 28.99 1.68 7.74
CA LEU A 177 30.26 1.49 8.44
C LEU A 177 29.92 1.51 9.94
N ALA A 178 30.27 0.44 10.64
CA ALA A 178 30.03 0.33 12.07
C ALA A 178 30.62 1.57 12.76
N ALA A 179 29.77 2.31 13.46
CA ALA A 179 30.15 3.47 14.27
C ALA A 179 30.73 3.01 15.60
#